data_AF-A0A4S8JDJ9-F1
#
_entry.id   AF-A0A4S8JDJ9-F1
#
_cell.length_a   1.000
_cell.length_b   1.000
_cell.length_c   1.000
_cell.angle_alpha   90.00
_cell.angle_beta   90.00
_cell.angle_gamma   90.00
#
_symmetry.space_group_name_H-M   'P 1'
#
loop_
_entity.id
_entity.type
_entity.pdbx_description
1 polymer ?
#
loop_
_entity_poly.entity_id
_entity_poly.type
_entity_poly.pdbx_seq_one_letter_code
_entity_poly.pdbx_strand_id
1 'polypeptide(L)'
;MAVPRLLLHLVPPSSSSLLLANCKPWSLPVLNIGCSSRRISTAAAQRGPPSEAAVDDFWRWLCERGVVAASSAAAVKPGFVPEGLGLVAQRDITRNDVVVEVPKRLWIDSDTAVASEIGKLCAGLKPWVSIALFLLRERALGTASPWHPYLDILPPTTNSTIFWSEEELSEIEGTQLLNTTMGAKEYVESEFVKAEAEVILPNKHLFPSAITSLDFLWAFGILRSRAFSRGRGENLALVPLADLINHSSGITQEDSCWEIKGKGIFSRELIFSLRTPVYVKSGEQVYIQYDIAKSNADLALDYGFVEQRPDRDAYTFTLEISESDPFYGDKLDIAESNGLDETAYFDIALGCPLPPLMLPYLRLVALGGTDAFLLESVFRNTIWGHLELPVSRANEEAICRVVRQACKSALSAYHTTVEEDERLMEGDNLDERLRIAVCIRAGEKKVLQQIDDAFRERESELDVLEYYQERRLKDLGLVGEQGEIIFWESK
;
A
#
# COMPACT_ATOMS: atom_id res chain seq x y z
N MET A 1 13.65 -28.42 -29.34
CA MET A 1 12.72 -28.42 -28.19
C MET A 1 12.60 -26.97 -27.74
N ALA A 2 11.43 -26.36 -27.91
CA ALA A 2 11.19 -25.00 -27.45
C ALA A 2 10.98 -25.04 -25.93
N VAL A 3 11.82 -24.34 -25.19
CA VAL A 3 11.60 -24.07 -23.76
C VAL A 3 10.33 -23.21 -23.66
N PRO A 4 9.35 -23.52 -22.81
CA PRO A 4 8.18 -22.66 -22.63
C PRO A 4 8.67 -21.25 -22.28
N ARG A 5 8.18 -20.24 -23.02
CA ARG A 5 8.40 -18.83 -22.67
C ARG A 5 7.54 -18.53 -21.45
N LEU A 6 8.12 -18.65 -20.25
CA LEU A 6 7.59 -17.94 -19.09
C LEU A 6 7.75 -16.43 -19.39
N LEU A 7 6.66 -15.77 -19.73
CA LEU A 7 6.57 -14.32 -19.71
C LEU A 7 6.23 -13.92 -18.28
N LEU A 8 7.26 -13.54 -17.52
CA LEU A 8 7.08 -12.86 -16.26
C LEU A 8 6.83 -11.39 -16.55
N HIS A 9 5.59 -10.95 -16.40
CA HIS A 9 5.28 -9.53 -16.43
C HIS A 9 5.48 -8.98 -15.02
N LEU A 10 6.47 -8.09 -14.87
CA LEU A 10 6.59 -7.24 -13.68
C LEU A 10 5.45 -6.22 -13.74
N VAL A 11 4.28 -6.63 -13.27
CA VAL A 11 3.09 -5.80 -13.15
C VAL A 11 3.08 -5.24 -11.73
N PRO A 12 2.91 -3.91 -11.52
CA PRO A 12 2.97 -3.32 -10.19
C PRO A 12 1.92 -3.94 -9.24
N PRO A 13 2.13 -3.95 -7.92
CA PRO A 13 1.15 -4.47 -6.98
C PRO A 13 -0.19 -3.73 -7.06
N SER A 14 -1.29 -4.45 -6.81
CA SER A 14 -2.53 -3.81 -6.34
C SER A 14 -2.26 -3.21 -4.97
N SER A 15 -2.42 -1.89 -4.83
CA SER A 15 -2.17 -1.19 -3.57
C SER A 15 -3.02 -1.79 -2.44
N SER A 16 -2.38 -2.05 -1.30
CA SER A 16 -3.02 -2.46 -0.04
C SER A 16 -4.00 -1.40 0.52
N SER A 17 -4.00 -0.20 -0.06
CA SER A 17 -4.87 0.90 0.31
C SER A 17 -6.30 0.69 -0.20
N LEU A 18 -7.28 0.81 0.70
CA LEU A 18 -8.73 0.80 0.37
C LEU A 18 -9.12 1.80 -0.74
N LEU A 19 -8.33 2.85 -0.98
CA LEU A 19 -8.56 3.85 -2.02
C LEU A 19 -8.07 3.44 -3.42
N LEU A 20 -7.08 2.55 -3.50
CA LEU A 20 -6.49 2.05 -4.74
C LEU A 20 -6.63 0.52 -4.87
N ALA A 21 -7.39 -0.13 -3.99
CA ALA A 21 -7.67 -1.57 -4.05
C ALA A 21 -8.30 -2.01 -5.40
N ASN A 22 -8.90 -1.05 -6.13
CA ASN A 22 -9.48 -1.26 -7.47
C ASN A 22 -8.58 -0.76 -8.63
N CYS A 23 -7.36 -0.31 -8.35
CA CYS A 23 -6.38 -0.02 -9.40
C CYS A 23 -5.84 -1.34 -9.93
N LYS A 24 -6.40 -1.80 -11.05
CA LYS A 24 -5.82 -2.90 -11.82
C LYS A 24 -4.41 -2.49 -12.25
N PRO A 25 -3.39 -3.29 -11.95
CA PRO A 25 -2.08 -2.99 -12.48
C PRO A 25 -2.05 -3.39 -13.96
N TRP A 26 -1.67 -2.44 -14.81
CA TRP A 26 -1.74 -2.62 -16.26
C TRP A 26 -0.42 -3.21 -16.79
N SER A 27 -0.56 -4.14 -17.73
CA SER A 27 0.51 -4.55 -18.64
C SER A 27 0.84 -3.40 -19.60
N LEU A 28 2.13 -3.06 -19.70
CA LEU A 28 2.67 -1.99 -20.54
C LEU A 28 2.12 -2.02 -21.97
N PRO A 29 1.54 -0.90 -22.46
CA PRO A 29 1.72 -0.48 -23.83
C PRO A 29 2.79 0.61 -23.86
N VAL A 30 3.76 0.47 -24.76
CA VAL A 30 4.61 1.59 -25.18
C VAL A 30 3.70 2.67 -25.76
N LEU A 31 3.31 3.65 -24.96
CA LEU A 31 2.56 4.81 -25.40
C LEU A 31 3.52 5.98 -25.62
N ASN A 32 3.83 6.17 -26.90
CA ASN A 32 4.51 7.34 -27.42
C ASN A 32 3.54 8.54 -27.28
N ILE A 33 3.48 9.15 -26.10
CA ILE A 33 2.68 10.35 -25.87
C ILE A 33 3.52 11.54 -26.33
N GLY A 34 3.14 12.10 -27.48
CA GLY A 34 3.58 13.43 -27.89
C GLY A 34 3.24 14.43 -26.78
N CYS A 35 4.25 14.84 -26.02
CA CYS A 35 4.15 15.81 -24.95
C CYS A 35 3.73 17.17 -25.55
N SER A 36 2.45 17.51 -25.42
CA SER A 36 2.03 18.91 -25.53
C SER A 36 2.49 19.60 -24.27
N SER A 37 3.57 20.38 -24.38
CA SER A 37 4.12 21.20 -23.30
C SER A 37 3.11 22.26 -22.86
N ARG A 38 2.16 21.90 -22.00
CA ARG A 38 1.44 22.87 -21.18
C ARG A 38 2.15 22.92 -19.85
N ARG A 39 2.88 24.01 -19.61
CA ARG A 39 3.39 24.37 -18.29
C ARG A 39 2.23 24.28 -17.31
N ILE A 40 2.30 23.34 -16.38
CA ILE A 40 1.38 23.20 -15.26
C ILE A 40 1.56 24.46 -14.41
N SER A 41 0.66 25.42 -14.57
CA SER A 41 0.65 26.65 -13.77
C SER A 41 0.07 26.32 -12.40
N THR A 42 0.92 26.37 -11.39
CA THR A 42 0.69 26.00 -9.98
C THR A 42 -0.17 27.01 -9.21
N ALA A 43 -1.45 27.16 -9.56
CA ALA A 43 -2.35 28.01 -8.78
C ALA A 43 -2.68 27.44 -7.38
N ALA A 44 -2.63 26.11 -7.20
CA ALA A 44 -2.82 25.46 -5.90
C ALA A 44 -1.63 25.68 -4.92
N ALA A 45 -0.48 26.16 -5.40
CA ALA A 45 0.77 26.30 -4.63
C ALA A 45 0.90 27.63 -3.84
N GLN A 46 -0.19 28.40 -3.66
CA GLN A 46 -0.10 29.74 -3.08
C GLN A 46 -0.28 29.83 -1.55
N ARG A 47 -0.57 28.72 -0.86
CA ARG A 47 -0.64 28.72 0.62
C ARG A 47 0.64 28.18 1.20
N GLY A 48 1.28 28.99 2.06
CA GLY A 48 2.42 28.56 2.86
C GLY A 48 2.02 27.56 3.95
N PRO A 49 2.99 27.06 4.73
CA PRO A 49 2.70 26.23 5.90
C PRO A 49 1.76 26.95 6.87
N PRO A 50 1.00 26.21 7.70
CA PRO A 50 0.05 26.81 8.63
C PRO A 50 0.78 27.76 9.60
N SER A 51 0.21 28.95 9.80
CA SER A 51 0.76 29.94 10.74
C SER A 51 0.39 29.61 12.19
N GLU A 52 1.16 30.11 13.15
CA GLU A 52 0.81 30.02 14.58
C GLU A 52 -0.61 30.55 14.86
N ALA A 53 -1.00 31.65 14.19
CA ALA A 53 -2.33 32.23 14.34
C ALA A 53 -3.44 31.29 13.85
N ALA A 54 -3.23 30.57 12.74
CA ALA A 54 -4.19 29.59 12.24
C ALA A 54 -4.34 28.40 13.21
N VAL A 55 -3.23 27.97 13.82
CA VAL A 55 -3.24 26.91 14.84
C VAL A 55 -3.98 27.37 16.11
N ASP A 56 -3.77 28.62 16.54
CA ASP A 56 -4.49 29.21 17.68
C ASP A 56 -5.99 29.34 17.41
N ASP A 57 -6.36 29.74 16.19
CA ASP A 57 -7.76 29.82 15.77
C ASP A 57 -8.43 28.44 15.72
N PHE A 58 -7.71 27.43 15.20
CA PHE A 58 -8.15 26.04 15.24
C PHE A 58 -8.35 25.54 16.68
N TRP A 59 -7.40 25.83 17.57
CA TRP A 59 -7.50 25.45 18.98
C TRP A 59 -8.71 26.10 19.67
N ARG A 60 -8.96 27.39 19.40
CA ARG A 60 -10.13 28.11 19.91
C ARG A 60 -11.44 27.49 19.42
N TRP A 61 -11.50 27.16 18.12
CA TRP A 61 -12.65 26.47 17.53
C TRP A 61 -12.93 25.13 18.21
N LEU A 62 -11.91 24.32 18.52
CA LEU A 62 -12.08 23.07 19.25
C LEU A 62 -12.65 23.27 20.66
N CYS A 63 -12.19 24.30 21.38
CA CYS A 63 -12.72 24.66 22.70
C CYS A 63 -14.20 25.10 22.63
N GLU A 64 -14.57 25.95 21.67
CA GLU A 64 -15.95 26.41 21.47
C GLU A 64 -16.89 25.26 21.08
N ARG A 65 -16.37 24.28 20.35
CA ARG A 65 -17.11 23.06 20.00
C ARG A 65 -17.13 22.03 21.13
N GLY A 66 -16.49 22.28 22.27
CA GLY A 66 -16.50 21.39 23.43
C GLY A 66 -15.72 20.09 23.23
N VAL A 67 -14.78 20.06 22.28
CA VAL A 67 -13.86 18.93 22.06
C VAL A 67 -12.81 18.88 23.15
N VAL A 68 -12.31 20.05 23.53
CA VAL A 68 -11.28 20.21 24.54
C VAL A 68 -11.83 21.04 25.71
N ALA A 69 -11.52 20.62 26.94
CA ALA A 69 -11.78 21.43 28.13
C ALA A 69 -11.01 22.77 28.04
N ALA A 70 -11.48 23.81 28.75
CA ALA A 70 -10.77 25.09 28.81
C ALA A 70 -9.27 24.87 29.11
N SER A 71 -8.43 25.66 28.42
CA SER A 71 -7.02 25.43 28.02
C SER A 71 -6.00 24.89 29.04
N SER A 72 -6.34 24.75 30.33
CA SER A 72 -5.50 24.21 31.39
C SER A 72 -5.71 22.72 31.70
N ALA A 73 -6.72 22.06 31.10
CA ALA A 73 -7.05 20.65 31.39
C ALA A 73 -6.84 19.67 30.22
N ALA A 74 -6.40 20.17 29.05
CA ALA A 74 -6.14 19.33 27.88
C ALA A 74 -4.90 18.46 28.10
N ALA A 75 -4.96 17.17 27.73
CA ALA A 75 -3.79 16.30 27.81
C ALA A 75 -2.73 16.64 26.75
N VAL A 76 -3.17 17.11 25.57
CA VAL A 76 -2.34 17.45 24.42
C VAL A 76 -2.76 18.77 23.79
N LYS A 77 -1.86 19.42 23.04
CA LYS A 77 -2.14 20.56 22.15
C LYS A 77 -1.41 20.40 20.81
N PRO A 78 -1.96 20.94 19.71
CA PRO A 78 -1.20 21.10 18.47
C PRO A 78 0.08 21.91 18.71
N GLY A 79 1.19 21.49 18.11
CA GLY A 79 2.46 22.21 18.13
C GLY A 79 3.28 21.93 16.88
N PHE A 80 4.19 22.85 16.57
CA PHE A 80 5.15 22.67 15.48
C PHE A 80 6.26 21.72 15.92
N VAL A 81 6.49 20.69 15.11
CA VAL A 81 7.43 19.58 15.34
C VAL A 81 8.20 19.31 14.03
N PRO A 82 9.28 18.51 14.05
CA PRO A 82 10.05 18.23 12.83
C PRO A 82 9.20 17.67 11.68
N GLU A 83 8.16 16.89 11.97
CA GLU A 83 7.26 16.27 10.99
C GLU A 83 6.14 17.23 10.50
N GLY A 84 6.15 18.50 10.94
CA GLY A 84 5.13 19.50 10.62
C GLY A 84 4.31 19.89 11.86
N LEU A 85 3.01 19.58 11.85
CA LEU A 85 2.16 19.73 13.03
C LEU A 85 2.01 18.39 13.75
N GLY A 86 2.10 18.43 15.08
CA GLY A 86 2.03 17.27 15.95
C GLY A 86 1.21 17.54 17.21
N LEU A 87 0.94 16.49 17.98
CA LEU A 87 0.30 16.61 19.30
C LEU A 87 1.36 16.60 20.40
N VAL A 88 1.47 17.68 21.18
CA VAL A 88 2.44 17.84 22.27
C VAL A 88 1.76 17.68 23.63
N ALA A 89 2.30 16.80 24.46
CA ALA A 89 1.79 16.53 25.80
C ALA A 89 1.89 17.76 26.71
N GLN A 90 0.80 18.09 27.39
CA GLN A 90 0.71 19.23 28.33
C GLN A 90 0.96 18.83 29.79
N ARG A 91 1.06 17.52 30.03
CA ARG A 91 1.34 16.85 31.30
C ARG A 91 1.94 15.49 30.99
N ASP A 92 2.43 14.78 31.99
CA ASP A 92 2.78 13.38 31.83
C ASP A 92 1.51 12.56 31.50
N ILE A 93 1.63 11.68 30.52
CA ILE A 93 0.55 10.84 29.99
C ILE A 93 0.98 9.39 30.15
N THR A 94 0.16 8.59 30.85
CA THR A 94 0.44 7.17 31.02
C THR A 94 0.01 6.35 29.81
N ARG A 95 0.62 5.18 29.63
CA ARG A 95 0.23 4.22 28.59
C ARG A 95 -1.27 3.93 28.68
N ASN A 96 -1.93 3.92 27.52
CA ASN A 96 -3.37 3.73 27.32
C ASN A 96 -4.26 4.88 27.81
N ASP A 97 -3.70 6.02 28.25
CA ASP A 97 -4.49 7.22 28.51
C ASP A 97 -5.14 7.71 27.21
N VAL A 98 -6.40 8.14 27.33
CA VAL A 98 -7.10 8.84 26.25
C VAL A 98 -6.52 10.24 26.11
N VAL A 99 -6.01 10.55 24.92
CA VAL A 99 -5.37 11.84 24.61
C VAL A 99 -6.28 12.75 23.78
N VAL A 100 -7.13 12.18 22.93
CA VAL A 100 -8.05 12.92 22.05
C VAL A 100 -9.41 12.23 22.02
N GLU A 101 -10.49 13.02 22.18
CA GLU A 101 -11.87 12.60 21.94
C GLU A 101 -12.54 13.59 20.98
N VAL A 102 -13.06 13.13 19.83
CA VAL A 102 -13.69 14.00 18.83
C VAL A 102 -15.08 13.50 18.48
N PRO A 103 -16.14 14.31 18.65
CA PRO A 103 -17.50 13.90 18.34
C PRO A 103 -17.76 13.83 16.83
N LYS A 104 -18.60 12.87 16.41
CA LYS A 104 -18.96 12.58 15.01
C LYS A 104 -19.44 13.79 14.21
N ARG A 105 -20.07 14.76 14.87
CA ARG A 105 -20.56 16.00 14.24
C ARG A 105 -19.46 16.89 13.66
N LEU A 106 -18.20 16.67 14.03
CA LEU A 106 -17.05 17.42 13.49
C LEU A 106 -16.29 16.67 12.41
N TRP A 107 -16.56 15.37 12.21
CA TRP A 107 -15.84 14.57 11.22
C TRP A 107 -16.23 14.98 9.80
N ILE A 108 -15.28 14.81 8.88
CA ILE A 108 -15.53 14.90 7.45
C ILE A 108 -15.45 13.48 6.89
N ASP A 109 -16.61 12.89 6.61
CA ASP A 109 -16.77 11.55 6.03
C ASP A 109 -17.96 11.53 5.05
N SER A 110 -18.26 10.36 4.49
CA SER A 110 -19.35 10.21 3.52
C SER A 110 -20.71 10.62 4.09
N ASP A 111 -20.98 10.33 5.38
CA ASP A 111 -22.24 10.74 6.04
C ASP A 111 -22.34 12.28 6.06
N THR A 112 -21.24 12.97 6.37
CA THR A 112 -21.17 14.43 6.36
C THR A 112 -21.37 15.01 4.95
N ALA A 113 -20.76 14.39 3.93
CA ALA A 113 -20.93 14.81 2.54
C ALA A 113 -22.40 14.66 2.07
N VAL A 114 -23.05 13.53 2.39
CA VAL A 114 -24.46 13.25 2.05
C VAL A 114 -25.43 14.19 2.78
N ALA A 115 -25.10 14.63 3.98
CA ALA A 115 -25.92 15.59 4.74
C ALA A 115 -25.79 17.05 4.26
N SER A 116 -24.85 17.34 3.35
CA SER A 116 -24.56 18.69 2.86
C SER A 116 -25.43 19.11 1.66
N GLU A 117 -25.27 20.36 1.21
CA GLU A 117 -25.96 20.87 0.01
C GLU A 117 -25.64 20.08 -1.27
N ILE A 118 -24.47 19.45 -1.36
CA ILE A 118 -24.08 18.60 -2.49
C ILE A 118 -24.49 17.13 -2.30
N GLY A 119 -25.13 16.77 -1.19
CA GLY A 119 -25.36 15.38 -0.82
C GLY A 119 -26.16 14.56 -1.83
N LYS A 120 -27.10 15.18 -2.55
CA LYS A 120 -27.84 14.54 -3.64
C LYS A 120 -26.95 14.17 -4.83
N LEU A 121 -25.89 14.96 -5.07
CA LEU A 121 -24.92 14.73 -6.13
C LEU A 121 -23.89 13.67 -5.75
N CYS A 122 -23.65 13.49 -4.45
CA CYS A 122 -22.78 12.43 -3.92
C CYS A 122 -23.41 11.03 -4.05
N ALA A 123 -24.71 10.92 -4.32
CA ALA A 123 -25.38 9.64 -4.46
C ALA A 123 -24.85 8.86 -5.69
N GLY A 124 -24.25 7.70 -5.46
CA GLY A 124 -23.69 6.84 -6.51
C GLY A 124 -22.22 7.11 -6.84
N LEU A 125 -21.61 8.16 -6.27
CA LEU A 125 -20.17 8.37 -6.35
C LEU A 125 -19.44 7.44 -5.38
N LYS A 126 -18.16 7.18 -5.68
CA LYS A 126 -17.26 6.52 -4.71
C LYS A 126 -17.19 7.35 -3.41
N PRO A 127 -17.13 6.71 -2.24
CA PRO A 127 -17.05 7.38 -0.94
C PRO A 127 -15.99 8.48 -0.88
N TRP A 128 -14.78 8.20 -1.36
CA TRP A 128 -13.67 9.16 -1.31
C TRP A 128 -13.88 10.35 -2.25
N VAL A 129 -14.48 10.14 -3.42
CA VAL A 129 -14.81 11.22 -4.37
C VAL A 129 -15.84 12.16 -3.74
N SER A 130 -16.87 11.62 -3.09
CA SER A 130 -17.85 12.42 -2.34
C SER A 130 -17.18 13.27 -1.27
N ILE A 131 -16.26 12.68 -0.50
CA ILE A 131 -15.55 13.40 0.56
C ILE A 131 -14.63 14.47 -0.03
N ALA A 132 -13.92 14.17 -1.13
CA ALA A 132 -13.04 15.11 -1.81
C ALA A 132 -13.79 16.34 -2.33
N LEU A 133 -14.94 16.14 -3.00
CA LEU A 133 -15.80 17.24 -3.47
C LEU A 133 -16.32 18.09 -2.31
N PHE A 134 -16.74 17.45 -1.22
CA PHE A 134 -17.16 18.16 0.00
C PHE A 134 -16.01 18.99 0.59
N LEU A 135 -14.83 18.39 0.74
CA LEU A 135 -13.64 19.04 1.29
C LEU A 135 -13.25 20.28 0.46
N LEU A 136 -13.26 20.17 -0.87
CA LEU A 136 -12.92 21.25 -1.78
C LEU A 136 -13.95 22.38 -1.77
N ARG A 137 -15.25 22.03 -1.71
CA ARG A 137 -16.32 23.02 -1.56
C ARG A 137 -16.19 23.80 -0.25
N GLU A 138 -16.00 23.10 0.87
CA GLU A 138 -15.84 23.73 2.18
C GLU A 138 -14.59 24.60 2.24
N ARG A 139 -13.49 24.18 1.60
CA ARG A 139 -12.27 24.99 1.47
C ARG A 139 -12.53 26.26 0.66
N ALA A 140 -13.29 26.18 -0.42
CA ALA A 140 -13.65 27.32 -1.28
C ALA A 140 -14.58 28.34 -0.60
N LEU A 141 -15.40 27.90 0.36
CA LEU A 141 -16.26 28.79 1.16
C LEU A 141 -15.48 29.70 2.11
N GLY A 142 -14.22 29.40 2.39
CA GLY A 142 -13.41 30.20 3.31
C GLY A 142 -14.08 30.30 4.69
N THR A 143 -14.09 31.49 5.28
CA THR A 143 -14.65 31.74 6.61
C THR A 143 -16.14 31.45 6.76
N ALA A 144 -16.87 31.23 5.66
CA ALA A 144 -18.26 30.78 5.69
C ALA A 144 -18.40 29.29 6.01
N SER A 145 -17.33 28.48 5.84
CA SER A 145 -17.34 27.07 6.22
C SER A 145 -17.21 26.91 7.74
N PRO A 146 -18.02 26.05 8.38
CA PRO A 146 -17.86 25.76 9.81
C PRO A 146 -16.59 24.94 10.10
N TRP A 147 -15.95 24.36 9.07
CA TRP A 147 -14.65 23.67 9.16
C TRP A 147 -13.45 24.57 8.81
N HIS A 148 -13.66 25.86 8.49
CA HIS A 148 -12.58 26.75 8.09
C HIS A 148 -11.33 26.67 8.98
N PRO A 149 -11.42 26.72 10.33
CA PRO A 149 -10.22 26.65 11.18
C PRO A 149 -9.45 25.33 11.03
N TYR A 150 -10.14 24.22 10.78
CA TYR A 150 -9.49 22.94 10.49
C TYR A 150 -8.85 22.92 9.09
N LEU A 151 -9.56 23.40 8.08
CA LEU A 151 -9.06 23.41 6.70
C LEU A 151 -7.87 24.33 6.51
N ASP A 152 -7.75 25.38 7.32
CA ASP A 152 -6.64 26.34 7.26
C ASP A 152 -5.34 25.80 7.88
N ILE A 153 -5.41 24.76 8.72
CA ILE A 153 -4.23 24.08 9.27
C ILE A 153 -3.77 22.87 8.45
N LEU A 154 -4.56 22.43 7.46
CA LEU A 154 -4.17 21.32 6.60
C LEU A 154 -2.97 21.71 5.71
N PRO A 155 -2.02 20.79 5.52
CA PRO A 155 -0.85 21.10 4.72
C PRO A 155 -1.22 21.33 3.24
N PRO A 156 -0.57 22.29 2.57
CA PRO A 156 -0.83 22.57 1.15
C PRO A 156 -0.33 21.45 0.24
N THR A 157 0.66 20.66 0.70
CA THR A 157 1.22 19.49 0.02
C THR A 157 1.84 18.55 1.05
N THR A 158 2.14 17.33 0.65
CA THR A 158 2.96 16.38 1.43
C THR A 158 4.19 15.96 0.61
N ASN A 159 5.05 15.16 1.20
CA ASN A 159 6.15 14.52 0.48
C ASN A 159 5.74 13.21 -0.21
N SER A 160 4.44 12.92 -0.28
CA SER A 160 3.94 11.78 -1.06
C SER A 160 4.35 11.93 -2.53
N THR A 161 4.73 10.82 -3.15
CA THR A 161 5.19 10.74 -4.55
C THR A 161 4.14 11.24 -5.54
N ILE A 162 2.84 11.27 -5.17
CA ILE A 162 1.80 11.87 -6.02
C ILE A 162 2.00 13.38 -6.23
N PHE A 163 2.76 14.06 -5.36
CA PHE A 163 3.07 15.49 -5.46
C PHE A 163 4.47 15.78 -5.99
N TRP A 164 5.19 14.76 -6.45
CA TRP A 164 6.54 14.93 -6.98
C TRP A 164 6.52 15.47 -8.40
N SER A 165 7.51 16.32 -8.71
CA SER A 165 7.82 16.80 -10.05
C SER A 165 8.42 15.69 -10.91
N GLU A 166 8.54 15.92 -12.21
CA GLU A 166 9.17 14.96 -13.12
C GLU A 166 10.65 14.73 -12.77
N GLU A 167 11.36 15.77 -12.33
CA GLU A 167 12.74 15.66 -11.88
C GLU A 167 12.84 14.81 -10.61
N GLU A 168 11.96 15.01 -9.64
CA GLU A 168 11.93 14.20 -8.42
C GLU A 168 11.53 12.75 -8.72
N LEU A 169 10.58 12.52 -9.63
CA LEU A 169 10.19 11.17 -10.05
C LEU A 169 11.31 10.44 -10.81
N SER A 170 12.18 11.17 -11.51
CA SER A 170 13.34 10.57 -12.17
C SER A 170 14.32 9.91 -11.17
N GLU A 171 14.35 10.38 -9.91
CA GLU A 171 15.18 9.79 -8.86
C GLU A 171 14.71 8.39 -8.43
N ILE A 172 13.48 8.00 -8.77
CA ILE A 172 12.92 6.66 -8.51
C ILE A 172 12.68 5.87 -9.81
N GLU A 173 13.33 6.24 -10.91
CA GLU A 173 13.29 5.47 -12.15
C GLU A 173 13.74 4.01 -11.91
N GLY A 174 12.96 3.06 -12.46
CA GLY A 174 13.18 1.62 -12.31
C GLY A 174 12.49 0.99 -11.08
N THR A 175 12.01 1.80 -10.13
CA THR A 175 11.31 1.29 -8.93
C THR A 175 9.87 0.85 -9.24
N GLN A 176 9.32 -0.06 -8.41
CA GLN A 176 7.89 -0.35 -8.42
C GLN A 176 7.07 0.84 -7.92
N LEU A 177 7.61 1.61 -6.96
CA LEU A 177 6.96 2.80 -6.43
C LEU A 177 6.63 3.82 -7.54
N LEU A 178 7.51 4.02 -8.52
CA LEU A 178 7.24 4.92 -9.65
C LEU A 178 5.99 4.48 -10.42
N ASN A 179 5.91 3.20 -10.78
CA ASN A 179 4.77 2.65 -11.52
C ASN A 179 3.47 2.80 -10.72
N THR A 180 3.49 2.47 -9.42
CA THR A 180 2.33 2.62 -8.53
C THR A 180 1.91 4.09 -8.38
N THR A 181 2.88 5.00 -8.29
CA THR A 181 2.64 6.44 -8.21
C THR A 181 1.97 6.97 -9.48
N MET A 182 2.48 6.59 -10.65
CA MET A 182 1.92 7.02 -11.93
C MET A 182 0.49 6.46 -12.11
N GLY A 183 0.27 5.18 -11.78
CA GLY A 183 -1.07 4.60 -11.79
C GLY A 183 -2.04 5.31 -10.84
N ALA A 184 -1.58 5.74 -9.67
CA ALA A 184 -2.39 6.54 -8.74
C ALA A 184 -2.73 7.93 -9.32
N LYS A 185 -1.75 8.63 -9.90
CA LYS A 185 -1.96 9.94 -10.56
C LYS A 185 -2.98 9.83 -11.70
N GLU A 186 -2.83 8.84 -12.57
CA GLU A 186 -3.73 8.58 -13.70
C GLU A 186 -5.15 8.22 -13.23
N TYR A 187 -5.27 7.37 -12.22
CA TYR A 187 -6.56 7.01 -11.64
C TYR A 187 -7.29 8.24 -11.08
N VAL A 188 -6.60 9.05 -10.28
CA VAL A 188 -7.19 10.27 -9.69
C VAL A 188 -7.62 11.26 -10.77
N GLU A 189 -6.80 11.45 -11.81
CA GLU A 189 -7.15 12.29 -12.96
C GLU A 189 -8.40 11.75 -13.69
N SER A 190 -8.49 10.44 -13.91
CA SER A 190 -9.65 9.83 -14.57
C SER A 190 -10.95 10.03 -13.78
N GLU A 191 -10.88 9.98 -12.45
CA GLU A 191 -12.03 10.21 -11.57
C GLU A 191 -12.36 11.70 -11.47
N PHE A 192 -11.36 12.58 -11.53
CA PHE A 192 -11.57 14.02 -11.63
C PHE A 192 -12.34 14.38 -12.90
N VAL A 193 -11.93 13.87 -14.07
CA VAL A 193 -12.61 14.14 -15.34
C VAL A 193 -14.09 13.72 -15.30
N LYS A 194 -14.39 12.56 -14.71
CA LYS A 194 -15.78 12.10 -14.51
C LYS A 194 -16.55 13.02 -13.56
N ALA A 195 -15.96 13.33 -12.39
CA ALA A 195 -16.59 14.21 -11.41
C ALA A 195 -16.81 15.63 -11.97
N GLU A 196 -15.87 16.14 -12.78
CA GLU A 196 -16.00 17.44 -13.43
C GLU A 196 -17.18 17.46 -14.41
N ALA A 197 -17.25 16.47 -15.31
CA ALA A 197 -18.28 16.39 -16.33
C ALA A 197 -19.68 16.12 -15.75
N GLU A 198 -19.80 15.23 -14.77
CA GLU A 198 -21.08 14.73 -14.27
C GLU A 198 -21.61 15.51 -13.05
N VAL A 199 -20.71 16.10 -12.25
CA VAL A 199 -21.06 16.72 -10.97
C VAL A 199 -20.74 18.22 -10.95
N ILE A 200 -19.50 18.61 -11.21
CA ILE A 200 -19.06 20.00 -11.00
C ILE A 200 -19.64 20.94 -12.05
N LEU A 201 -19.48 20.62 -13.35
CA LEU A 201 -19.94 21.49 -14.44
C LEU A 201 -21.46 21.65 -14.53
N PRO A 202 -22.29 20.61 -14.31
CA PRO A 202 -23.75 20.79 -14.29
C PRO A 202 -24.24 21.59 -13.07
N ASN A 203 -23.46 21.63 -11.98
CA ASN A 203 -23.88 22.21 -10.70
C ASN A 203 -22.97 23.34 -10.20
N LYS A 204 -22.44 24.18 -11.12
CA LYS A 204 -21.53 25.30 -10.78
C LYS A 204 -22.01 26.22 -9.65
N HIS A 205 -23.32 26.37 -9.48
CA HIS A 205 -23.90 27.19 -8.41
C HIS A 205 -23.62 26.65 -7.00
N LEU A 206 -23.27 25.37 -6.84
CA LEU A 206 -22.92 24.75 -5.56
C LEU A 206 -21.41 24.77 -5.28
N PHE A 207 -20.59 25.14 -6.27
CA PHE A 207 -19.12 25.19 -6.17
C PHE A 207 -18.66 26.64 -6.30
N PRO A 208 -18.31 27.32 -5.18
CA PRO A 208 -18.02 28.76 -5.19
C PRO A 208 -16.84 29.18 -6.07
N SER A 209 -15.89 28.28 -6.32
CA SER A 209 -14.73 28.49 -7.17
C SER A 209 -14.54 27.34 -8.15
N ALA A 210 -13.78 27.58 -9.22
CA ALA A 210 -13.33 26.50 -10.10
C ALA A 210 -12.47 25.51 -9.31
N ILE A 211 -12.70 24.22 -9.54
CA ILE A 211 -11.90 23.13 -8.98
C ILE A 211 -11.00 22.62 -10.10
N THR A 212 -9.69 22.57 -9.85
CA THR A 212 -8.71 22.02 -10.79
C THR A 212 -8.37 20.57 -10.45
N SER A 213 -7.72 19.86 -11.39
CA SER A 213 -7.19 18.52 -11.11
C SER A 213 -6.18 18.50 -9.98
N LEU A 214 -5.38 19.56 -9.82
CA LEU A 214 -4.45 19.72 -8.70
C LEU A 214 -5.16 19.85 -7.35
N ASP A 215 -6.30 20.55 -7.31
CA ASP A 215 -7.12 20.63 -6.09
C ASP A 215 -7.70 19.25 -5.75
N PHE A 216 -8.15 18.51 -6.75
CA PHE A 216 -8.67 17.15 -6.57
C PHE A 216 -7.58 16.17 -6.11
N LEU A 217 -6.37 16.26 -6.66
CA LEU A 217 -5.20 15.51 -6.22
C LEU A 217 -4.79 15.86 -4.79
N TRP A 218 -4.85 17.15 -4.42
CA TRP A 218 -4.64 17.59 -3.03
C TRP A 218 -5.65 16.93 -2.08
N ALA A 219 -6.95 16.96 -2.42
CA ALA A 219 -7.98 16.34 -1.59
C ALA A 219 -7.76 14.82 -1.45
N PHE A 220 -7.37 14.14 -2.54
CA PHE A 220 -6.98 12.74 -2.49
C PHE A 220 -5.79 12.49 -1.55
N GLY A 221 -4.72 13.29 -1.65
CA GLY A 221 -3.56 13.18 -0.77
C GLY A 221 -3.86 13.46 0.70
N ILE A 222 -4.74 14.43 1.00
CA ILE A 222 -5.22 14.66 2.37
C ILE A 222 -5.97 13.45 2.90
N LEU A 223 -6.91 12.90 2.12
CA LEU A 223 -7.66 11.72 2.54
C LEU A 223 -6.75 10.50 2.76
N ARG A 224 -5.79 10.29 1.86
CA ARG A 224 -4.86 9.16 1.93
C ARG A 224 -3.93 9.23 3.15
N SER A 225 -3.45 10.43 3.48
CA SER A 225 -2.48 10.63 4.56
C SER A 225 -3.11 10.81 5.96
N ARG A 226 -4.38 11.22 6.05
CA ARG A 226 -5.00 11.66 7.32
C ARG A 226 -6.30 10.95 7.70
N ALA A 227 -6.96 10.25 6.79
CA ALA A 227 -8.25 9.64 7.10
C ALA A 227 -8.07 8.35 7.91
N PHE A 228 -8.95 8.16 8.89
CA PHE A 228 -9.06 6.91 9.65
C PHE A 228 -10.14 6.02 9.01
N SER A 229 -9.84 4.73 8.86
CA SER A 229 -10.76 3.74 8.31
C SER A 229 -11.76 3.24 9.37
N ARG A 230 -13.06 3.34 9.11
CA ARG A 230 -14.14 3.06 10.07
C ARG A 230 -14.57 1.59 10.14
N GLY A 231 -13.62 0.66 10.28
CA GLY A 231 -13.87 -0.79 10.25
C GLY A 231 -13.67 -1.41 8.86
N ARG A 232 -14.49 -2.41 8.49
CA ARG A 232 -14.40 -3.06 7.16
C ARG A 232 -15.06 -2.19 6.08
N GLY A 233 -14.36 -1.93 4.97
CA GLY A 233 -14.85 -1.21 3.79
C GLY A 233 -14.28 0.19 3.60
N GLU A 234 -14.73 0.90 2.54
CA GLU A 234 -14.26 2.24 2.13
C GLU A 234 -14.78 3.41 3.01
N ASN A 235 -15.00 3.18 4.30
CA ASN A 235 -15.52 4.21 5.20
C ASN A 235 -14.37 5.05 5.77
N LEU A 236 -14.03 6.13 5.08
CA LEU A 236 -12.96 7.05 5.47
C LEU A 236 -13.53 8.25 6.24
N ALA A 237 -12.83 8.66 7.30
CA ALA A 237 -13.17 9.87 8.05
C ALA A 237 -11.93 10.70 8.37
N LEU A 238 -11.94 11.98 8.00
CA LEU A 238 -11.04 12.96 8.60
C LEU A 238 -11.61 13.36 9.96
N VAL A 239 -10.77 13.26 10.99
CA VAL A 239 -11.15 13.51 12.38
C VAL A 239 -10.28 14.67 12.88
N PRO A 240 -10.78 15.93 12.82
CA PRO A 240 -10.00 17.10 13.24
C PRO A 240 -9.42 16.92 14.64
N LEU A 241 -8.15 17.31 14.83
CA LEU A 241 -7.31 17.11 16.02
C LEU A 241 -6.67 15.73 16.11
N ALA A 242 -7.42 14.66 15.84
CA ALA A 242 -6.87 13.31 15.90
C ALA A 242 -5.89 13.04 14.76
N ASP A 243 -6.09 13.65 13.59
CA ASP A 243 -5.24 13.53 12.40
C ASP A 243 -3.90 14.32 12.50
N LEU A 244 -3.66 15.01 13.61
CA LEU A 244 -2.37 15.63 13.93
C LEU A 244 -1.43 14.69 14.69
N ILE A 245 -1.87 13.47 15.02
CA ILE A 245 -1.01 12.47 15.62
C ILE A 245 0.00 11.98 14.58
N ASN A 246 1.29 11.95 14.91
CA ASN A 246 2.33 11.51 13.98
C ASN A 246 2.70 10.04 14.21
N HIS A 247 3.37 9.49 13.20
CA HIS A 247 3.91 8.13 13.20
C HIS A 247 5.23 8.03 13.99
N SER A 248 5.47 6.91 14.69
CA SER A 248 6.80 6.55 15.19
C SER A 248 7.10 5.06 15.08
N SER A 249 8.21 4.72 14.42
CA SER A 249 8.70 3.34 14.25
C SER A 249 9.19 2.69 15.55
N GLY A 250 9.35 3.47 16.62
CA GLY A 250 9.66 2.96 17.96
C GLY A 250 8.45 2.31 18.65
N ILE A 251 7.24 2.48 18.10
CA ILE A 251 6.02 1.87 18.61
C ILE A 251 5.75 0.59 17.79
N THR A 252 5.91 -0.56 18.43
CA THR A 252 5.77 -1.87 17.78
C THR A 252 4.50 -2.62 18.19
N GLN A 253 3.57 -1.94 18.87
CA GLN A 253 2.30 -2.55 19.29
C GLN A 253 1.33 -2.62 18.11
N GLU A 254 0.72 -3.79 17.91
CA GLU A 254 -0.31 -4.02 16.89
C GLU A 254 -1.71 -3.55 17.32
N ASP A 255 -1.90 -3.28 18.62
CA ASP A 255 -3.20 -2.88 19.15
C ASP A 255 -3.64 -1.53 18.56
N SER A 256 -4.90 -1.46 18.14
CA SER A 256 -5.50 -0.21 17.66
C SER A 256 -5.42 0.86 18.75
N CYS A 257 -4.68 1.92 18.45
CA CYS A 257 -4.54 3.08 19.35
C CYS A 257 -5.82 3.92 19.40
N TRP A 258 -6.84 3.62 18.58
CA TRP A 258 -8.09 4.35 18.55
C TRP A 258 -9.31 3.43 18.47
N GLU A 259 -10.45 3.96 18.89
CA GLU A 259 -11.75 3.29 18.82
C GLU A 259 -12.87 4.31 18.57
N ILE A 260 -14.00 3.81 18.07
CA ILE A 260 -15.24 4.59 17.98
C ILE A 260 -16.21 4.06 19.01
N LYS A 261 -16.60 4.94 19.94
CA LYS A 261 -17.49 4.62 21.05
C LYS A 261 -18.72 5.50 21.05
N GLY A 262 -19.82 4.99 21.61
CA GLY A 262 -21.02 5.79 21.87
C GLY A 262 -20.92 6.53 23.20
N LYS A 263 -21.37 7.79 23.25
CA LYS A 263 -21.49 8.61 24.46
C LYS A 263 -22.93 9.12 24.62
N GLY A 264 -23.32 9.37 25.87
CA GLY A 264 -24.65 9.88 26.23
C GLY A 264 -25.71 8.79 26.48
N ILE A 265 -26.92 9.22 26.85
CA ILE A 265 -28.06 8.33 27.12
C ILE A 265 -28.43 7.60 25.81
N PHE A 266 -28.44 6.27 25.84
CA PHE A 266 -28.63 5.39 24.66
C PHE A 266 -27.53 5.45 23.59
N SER A 267 -26.33 5.95 23.88
CA SER A 267 -25.19 5.94 22.92
C SER A 267 -25.48 6.67 21.59
N ARG A 268 -26.31 7.73 21.64
CA ARG A 268 -26.75 8.46 20.43
C ARG A 268 -25.66 9.31 19.77
N GLU A 269 -24.58 9.64 20.47
CA GLU A 269 -23.46 10.41 19.92
C GLU A 269 -22.23 9.51 19.76
N LEU A 270 -21.71 9.38 18.54
CA LEU A 270 -20.47 8.65 18.26
C LEU A 270 -19.26 9.55 18.50
N ILE A 271 -18.20 8.99 19.07
CA ILE A 271 -16.96 9.68 19.41
C ILE A 271 -15.77 8.83 19.00
N PHE A 272 -14.79 9.49 18.39
CA PHE A 272 -13.49 8.94 18.08
C PHE A 272 -12.61 9.15 19.31
N SER A 273 -12.04 8.09 19.85
CA SER A 273 -11.20 8.12 21.05
C SER A 273 -9.82 7.60 20.70
N LEU A 274 -8.80 8.45 20.81
CA LEU A 274 -7.39 8.10 20.61
C LEU A 274 -6.70 7.93 21.96
N ARG A 275 -5.92 6.88 22.09
CA ARG A 275 -5.07 6.57 23.24
C ARG A 275 -3.60 6.56 22.83
N THR A 276 -2.72 6.88 23.77
CA THR A 276 -1.28 6.70 23.54
C THR A 276 -0.86 5.26 23.89
N PRO A 277 -0.07 4.57 23.05
CA PRO A 277 0.41 3.22 23.33
C PRO A 277 1.59 3.18 24.30
N VAL A 278 2.16 4.35 24.66
CA VAL A 278 3.39 4.48 25.47
C VAL A 278 3.22 5.55 26.54
N TYR A 279 4.17 5.61 27.48
CA TYR A 279 4.30 6.76 28.37
C TYR A 279 4.88 7.94 27.59
N VAL A 280 4.32 9.14 27.79
CA VAL A 280 4.80 10.38 27.18
C VAL A 280 5.00 11.43 28.26
N LYS A 281 6.18 12.05 28.30
CA LYS A 281 6.47 13.12 29.26
C LYS A 281 5.87 14.44 28.81
N SER A 282 5.51 15.31 29.76
CA SER A 282 5.12 16.68 29.46
C SER A 282 6.15 17.39 28.56
N GLY A 283 5.66 18.02 27.49
CA GLY A 283 6.47 18.72 26.50
C GLY A 283 6.95 17.85 25.33
N GLU A 284 6.79 16.52 25.40
CA GLU A 284 7.12 15.61 24.31
C GLU A 284 5.94 15.40 23.35
N GLN A 285 6.26 15.00 22.12
CA GLN A 285 5.26 14.65 21.11
C GLN A 285 4.63 13.28 21.41
N VAL A 286 3.31 13.19 21.24
CA VAL A 286 2.58 11.93 21.27
C VAL A 286 2.60 11.33 19.88
N TYR A 287 2.93 10.04 19.79
CA TYR A 287 2.98 9.30 18.53
C TYR A 287 2.09 8.04 18.59
N ILE A 288 1.78 7.51 17.41
CA ILE A 288 1.21 6.18 17.22
C ILE A 288 1.97 5.41 16.14
N GLN A 289 1.67 4.13 15.99
CA GLN A 289 2.06 3.35 14.84
C GLN A 289 0.95 3.38 13.79
N TYR A 290 1.24 3.90 12.60
CA TYR A 290 0.24 4.02 11.52
C TYR A 290 -0.16 2.66 10.97
N ASP A 291 0.81 1.87 10.54
CA ASP A 291 0.57 0.54 10.00
C ASP A 291 1.87 -0.28 10.01
N ILE A 292 1.89 -1.42 10.70
CA ILE A 292 3.05 -2.32 10.77
C ILE A 292 3.20 -3.15 9.48
N ALA A 293 2.11 -3.38 8.75
CA ALA A 293 2.12 -4.22 7.55
C ALA A 293 2.56 -3.46 6.29
N LYS A 294 2.52 -2.12 6.30
CA LYS A 294 2.93 -1.31 5.15
C LYS A 294 4.43 -1.38 4.88
N SER A 295 4.78 -1.48 3.60
CA SER A 295 6.14 -1.33 3.11
C SER A 295 6.58 0.15 3.08
N ASN A 296 7.86 0.42 2.90
CA ASN A 296 8.37 1.77 2.66
C ASN A 296 7.75 2.38 1.39
N ALA A 297 7.45 1.60 0.36
CA ALA A 297 6.76 2.08 -0.84
C ALA A 297 5.34 2.57 -0.52
N ASP A 298 4.60 1.85 0.33
CA ASP A 298 3.29 2.28 0.80
C ASP A 298 3.39 3.55 1.68
N LEU A 299 4.37 3.61 2.59
CA LEU A 299 4.57 4.78 3.46
C LEU A 299 4.93 6.04 2.65
N ALA A 300 5.77 5.89 1.63
CA ALA A 300 6.15 6.96 0.72
C ALA A 300 4.95 7.47 -0.07
N LEU A 301 4.12 6.57 -0.61
CA LEU A 301 2.94 6.93 -1.39
C LEU A 301 1.81 7.51 -0.51
N ASP A 302 1.58 6.95 0.67
CA ASP A 302 0.44 7.31 1.51
C ASP A 302 0.66 8.57 2.33
N TYR A 303 1.88 8.75 2.85
CA TYR A 303 2.19 9.79 3.83
C TYR A 303 3.33 10.72 3.40
N GLY A 304 4.29 10.22 2.60
CA GLY A 304 5.49 10.97 2.24
C GLY A 304 6.62 10.84 3.26
N PHE A 305 6.81 9.65 3.83
CA PHE A 305 8.00 9.33 4.62
C PHE A 305 8.36 7.85 4.45
N VAL A 306 9.55 7.48 4.92
CA VAL A 306 10.07 6.11 4.95
C VAL A 306 10.71 5.82 6.30
N GLU A 307 10.80 4.55 6.66
CA GLU A 307 11.47 4.06 7.86
C GLU A 307 12.81 3.41 7.50
N GLN A 308 13.77 3.47 8.42
CA GLN A 308 15.10 2.86 8.24
C GLN A 308 15.14 1.36 8.62
N ARG A 309 13.98 0.77 8.90
CA ARG A 309 13.92 -0.64 9.31
C ARG A 309 13.97 -1.54 8.06
N PRO A 310 14.85 -2.55 8.02
CA PRO A 310 14.99 -3.42 6.85
C PRO A 310 13.69 -4.15 6.49
N ASP A 311 12.87 -4.54 7.47
CA ASP A 311 11.61 -5.27 7.25
C ASP A 311 10.52 -4.45 6.55
N ARG A 312 10.77 -3.15 6.29
CA ARG A 312 9.91 -2.28 5.50
C ARG A 312 10.27 -2.25 4.02
N ASP A 313 11.50 -2.60 3.68
CA ASP A 313 11.93 -2.68 2.30
C ASP A 313 11.33 -3.94 1.69
N ALA A 314 10.46 -3.76 0.70
CA ALA A 314 9.74 -4.87 0.08
C ALA A 314 9.70 -4.70 -1.45
N TYR A 315 9.53 -5.82 -2.13
CA TYR A 315 9.31 -5.90 -3.57
C TYR A 315 8.20 -6.91 -3.84
N THR A 316 7.20 -6.54 -4.64
CA THR A 316 6.11 -7.44 -5.00
C THR A 316 6.45 -8.18 -6.29
N PHE A 317 6.51 -9.51 -6.22
CA PHE A 317 6.66 -10.35 -7.40
C PHE A 317 5.29 -10.73 -7.94
N THR A 318 4.98 -10.32 -9.17
CA THR A 318 3.72 -10.66 -9.84
C THR A 318 3.94 -11.84 -10.77
N LEU A 319 3.14 -12.90 -10.57
CA LEU A 319 3.15 -14.11 -11.38
C LEU A 319 1.79 -14.32 -12.03
N GLU A 320 1.79 -14.72 -13.29
CA GLU A 320 0.57 -14.90 -14.08
C GLU A 320 0.61 -16.24 -14.80
N ILE A 321 -0.53 -16.94 -14.80
CA ILE A 321 -0.75 -18.10 -15.66
C ILE A 321 -1.23 -17.57 -17.01
N SER A 322 -0.34 -17.54 -18.00
CA SER A 322 -0.67 -16.99 -19.31
C SER A 322 -1.83 -17.74 -19.98
N GLU A 323 -2.81 -17.01 -20.52
CA GLU A 323 -3.89 -17.55 -21.37
C GLU A 323 -3.36 -18.30 -22.61
N SER A 324 -2.12 -18.03 -23.02
CA SER A 324 -1.46 -18.71 -24.14
C SER A 324 -0.88 -20.09 -23.77
N ASP A 325 -0.89 -20.45 -22.49
CA ASP A 325 -0.42 -21.74 -22.01
C ASP A 325 -1.37 -22.87 -22.49
N PRO A 326 -0.86 -23.95 -23.13
CA PRO A 326 -1.68 -25.07 -23.56
C PRO A 326 -2.51 -25.72 -22.44
N PHE A 327 -2.08 -25.57 -21.20
CA PHE A 327 -2.71 -26.10 -20.00
C PHE A 327 -3.37 -25.02 -19.13
N TYR A 328 -3.64 -23.85 -19.69
CA TYR A 328 -4.20 -22.70 -18.96
C TYR A 328 -5.37 -23.07 -18.05
N GLY A 329 -6.39 -23.74 -18.59
CA GLY A 329 -7.60 -24.08 -17.83
C GLY A 329 -7.35 -25.00 -16.64
N ASP A 330 -6.49 -26.00 -16.80
CA ASP A 330 -6.15 -26.92 -15.70
C ASP A 330 -5.31 -26.21 -14.64
N LYS A 331 -4.33 -25.40 -15.05
CA LYS A 331 -3.47 -24.63 -14.13
C LYS A 331 -4.28 -23.60 -13.33
N LEU A 332 -5.19 -22.88 -14.00
CA LEU A 332 -6.06 -21.90 -13.33
C LEU A 332 -6.95 -22.56 -12.29
N ASP A 333 -7.59 -23.69 -12.64
CA ASP A 333 -8.42 -24.43 -11.69
C ASP A 333 -7.64 -24.90 -10.45
N ILE A 334 -6.40 -25.34 -10.64
CA ILE A 334 -5.51 -25.72 -9.55
C ILE A 334 -5.14 -24.51 -8.68
N ALA A 335 -4.84 -23.35 -9.29
CA ALA A 335 -4.55 -22.13 -8.55
C ALA A 335 -5.76 -21.69 -7.71
N GLU A 336 -6.95 -21.61 -8.32
CA GLU A 336 -8.20 -21.18 -7.66
C GLU A 336 -8.57 -22.13 -6.52
N SER A 337 -8.41 -23.44 -6.72
CA SER A 337 -8.66 -24.45 -5.69
C SER A 337 -7.74 -24.32 -4.47
N ASN A 338 -6.62 -23.61 -4.60
CA ASN A 338 -5.64 -23.37 -3.53
C ASN A 338 -5.60 -21.90 -3.08
N GLY A 339 -6.63 -21.12 -3.40
CA GLY A 339 -6.79 -19.74 -2.92
C GLY A 339 -5.91 -18.72 -3.63
N LEU A 340 -5.46 -19.01 -4.85
CA LEU A 340 -4.73 -18.09 -5.71
C LEU A 340 -5.52 -17.83 -6.98
N ASP A 341 -5.33 -16.65 -7.57
CA ASP A 341 -5.98 -16.28 -8.82
C ASP A 341 -5.06 -16.55 -10.04
N GLU A 342 -5.56 -16.26 -11.24
CA GLU A 342 -4.80 -16.22 -12.49
C GLU A 342 -3.54 -15.36 -12.40
N THR A 343 -3.63 -14.24 -11.68
CA THR A 343 -2.52 -13.36 -11.34
C THR A 343 -2.34 -13.36 -9.84
N ALA A 344 -1.17 -13.78 -9.37
CA ALA A 344 -0.81 -13.82 -7.96
C ALA A 344 0.29 -12.81 -7.64
N TYR A 345 0.14 -12.11 -6.50
CA TYR A 345 1.08 -11.11 -6.00
C TYR A 345 1.79 -11.65 -4.75
N PHE A 346 3.11 -11.62 -4.76
CA PHE A 346 3.93 -12.13 -3.66
C PHE A 346 4.82 -11.01 -3.12
N ASP A 347 4.45 -10.46 -1.96
CA ASP A 347 5.25 -9.44 -1.28
C ASP A 347 6.45 -10.10 -0.58
N ILE A 348 7.65 -9.65 -0.91
CA ILE A 348 8.90 -10.16 -0.35
C ILE A 348 9.58 -9.01 0.37
N ALA A 349 9.73 -9.13 1.69
CA ALA A 349 10.43 -8.16 2.51
C ALA A 349 11.92 -8.54 2.69
N LEU A 350 12.79 -7.55 2.84
CA LEU A 350 14.21 -7.74 3.10
C LEU A 350 14.41 -8.46 4.44
N GLY A 351 15.26 -9.49 4.45
CA GLY A 351 15.52 -10.34 5.61
C GLY A 351 14.45 -11.39 5.90
N CYS A 352 13.34 -11.42 5.14
CA CYS A 352 12.27 -12.41 5.30
C CYS A 352 12.40 -13.57 4.29
N PRO A 353 11.96 -14.79 4.65
CA PRO A 353 11.91 -15.90 3.70
C PRO A 353 10.89 -15.64 2.59
N LEU A 354 11.04 -16.35 1.45
CA LEU A 354 10.06 -16.28 0.36
C LEU A 354 8.66 -16.72 0.85
N PRO A 355 7.58 -16.08 0.37
CA PRO A 355 6.22 -16.49 0.71
C PRO A 355 5.97 -17.97 0.37
N PRO A 356 5.31 -18.74 1.27
CA PRO A 356 5.21 -20.20 1.14
C PRO A 356 4.49 -20.64 -0.14
N LEU A 357 3.55 -19.84 -0.64
CA LEU A 357 2.77 -20.12 -1.85
C LEU A 357 3.51 -19.76 -3.15
N MET A 358 4.62 -19.01 -3.08
CA MET A 358 5.34 -18.53 -4.26
C MET A 358 6.00 -19.67 -5.04
N LEU A 359 6.68 -20.59 -4.36
CA LEU A 359 7.37 -21.71 -5.02
C LEU A 359 6.40 -22.71 -5.68
N PRO A 360 5.33 -23.18 -5.01
CA PRO A 360 4.32 -24.00 -5.66
C PRO A 360 3.70 -23.34 -6.89
N TYR A 361 3.42 -22.04 -6.81
CA TYR A 361 2.86 -21.30 -7.94
C TYR A 361 3.84 -21.17 -9.10
N LEU A 362 5.11 -20.85 -8.85
CA LEU A 362 6.16 -20.85 -9.87
C LEU A 362 6.29 -22.21 -10.57
N ARG A 363 6.26 -23.30 -9.81
CA ARG A 363 6.30 -24.67 -10.34
C ARG A 363 5.10 -24.97 -11.21
N LEU A 364 3.91 -24.53 -10.82
CA LEU A 364 2.66 -24.66 -11.58
C LEU A 364 2.74 -23.87 -12.89
N VAL A 365 3.19 -22.61 -12.85
CA VAL A 365 3.40 -21.78 -14.05
C VAL A 365 4.39 -22.45 -15.00
N ALA A 366 5.50 -22.98 -14.49
CA ALA A 366 6.50 -23.71 -15.27
C ALA A 366 6.14 -25.17 -15.61
N LEU A 367 4.99 -25.66 -15.16
CA LEU A 367 4.59 -27.05 -15.37
C LEU A 367 4.23 -27.29 -16.83
N GLY A 368 4.77 -28.34 -17.42
CA GLY A 368 4.52 -28.68 -18.82
C GLY A 368 5.42 -29.80 -19.31
N GLY A 369 5.35 -30.10 -20.61
CA GLY A 369 6.20 -31.11 -21.23
C GLY A 369 6.10 -32.47 -20.54
N THR A 370 7.22 -32.97 -20.02
CA THR A 370 7.29 -34.27 -19.33
C THR A 370 6.57 -34.33 -18.00
N ASP A 371 6.27 -33.18 -17.38
CA ASP A 371 5.62 -33.10 -16.07
C ASP A 371 4.13 -32.80 -16.17
N ALA A 372 3.60 -32.61 -17.39
CA ALA A 372 2.19 -32.31 -17.63
C ALA A 372 1.23 -33.40 -17.14
N PHE A 373 1.70 -34.64 -16.94
CA PHE A 373 0.88 -35.71 -16.37
C PHE A 373 0.35 -35.39 -14.96
N LEU A 374 0.99 -34.47 -14.22
CA LEU A 374 0.52 -34.02 -12.91
C LEU A 374 -0.77 -33.19 -13.00
N LEU A 375 -1.12 -32.69 -14.19
CA LEU A 375 -2.37 -31.95 -14.44
C LEU A 375 -3.57 -32.88 -14.68
N GLU A 376 -3.34 -34.18 -14.80
CA GLU A 376 -4.41 -35.16 -15.01
C GLU A 376 -5.35 -35.24 -13.79
N SER A 377 -6.62 -35.55 -14.04
CA SER A 377 -7.69 -35.60 -13.03
C SER A 377 -7.37 -36.46 -11.79
N VAL A 378 -6.53 -37.49 -11.92
CA VAL A 378 -6.11 -38.38 -10.82
C VAL A 378 -5.32 -37.61 -9.74
N PHE A 379 -4.59 -36.57 -10.13
CA PHE A 379 -3.76 -35.78 -9.21
C PHE A 379 -4.47 -34.52 -8.72
N ARG A 380 -5.68 -34.19 -9.17
CA ARG A 380 -6.32 -32.89 -8.90
C ARG A 380 -6.42 -32.54 -7.41
N ASN A 381 -6.63 -33.53 -6.55
CA ASN A 381 -6.71 -33.34 -5.10
C ASN A 381 -5.36 -33.41 -4.38
N THR A 382 -4.28 -33.83 -5.04
CA THR A 382 -2.95 -34.02 -4.43
C THR A 382 -1.85 -33.20 -5.09
N ILE A 383 -2.12 -32.57 -6.25
CA ILE A 383 -1.14 -31.87 -7.06
C ILE A 383 -0.48 -30.74 -6.28
N TRP A 384 -1.24 -30.00 -5.46
CA TRP A 384 -0.67 -28.92 -4.66
C TRP A 384 0.41 -29.42 -3.70
N GLY A 385 0.18 -30.54 -3.01
CA GLY A 385 1.20 -31.17 -2.17
C GLY A 385 2.40 -31.68 -2.97
N HIS A 386 2.23 -32.02 -4.25
CA HIS A 386 3.35 -32.33 -5.14
C HIS A 386 4.13 -31.07 -5.57
N LEU A 387 3.45 -29.94 -5.72
CA LEU A 387 4.02 -28.63 -6.06
C LEU A 387 4.67 -27.94 -4.85
N GLU A 388 4.32 -28.30 -3.61
CA GLU A 388 5.05 -27.88 -2.40
C GLU A 388 6.49 -28.42 -2.37
N LEU A 389 6.74 -29.53 -3.06
CA LEU A 389 8.05 -30.15 -3.22
C LEU A 389 8.57 -30.00 -4.66
N PRO A 390 9.89 -30.17 -4.91
CA PRO A 390 10.44 -30.11 -6.26
C PRO A 390 9.76 -31.10 -7.22
N VAL A 391 9.33 -30.64 -8.40
CA VAL A 391 8.63 -31.48 -9.39
C VAL A 391 9.62 -32.31 -10.18
N SER A 392 10.48 -31.65 -10.95
CA SER A 392 11.55 -32.24 -11.75
C SER A 392 12.73 -31.28 -11.81
N ARG A 393 13.92 -31.80 -12.12
CA ARG A 393 15.12 -30.98 -12.31
C ARG A 393 14.91 -29.92 -13.39
N ALA A 394 14.23 -30.26 -14.48
CA ALA A 394 13.96 -29.33 -15.58
C ALA A 394 12.99 -28.21 -15.16
N ASN A 395 11.97 -28.53 -14.35
CA ASN A 395 11.03 -27.55 -13.81
C ASN A 395 11.73 -26.60 -12.82
N GLU A 396 12.52 -27.13 -11.86
CA GLU A 396 13.29 -26.29 -10.92
C GLU A 396 14.33 -25.41 -11.62
N GLU A 397 15.04 -25.95 -12.61
CA GLU A 397 16.01 -25.18 -13.40
C GLU A 397 15.32 -24.04 -14.18
N ALA A 398 14.12 -24.30 -14.72
CA ALA A 398 13.34 -23.29 -15.43
C ALA A 398 12.91 -22.14 -14.51
N ILE A 399 12.34 -22.45 -13.33
CA ILE A 399 11.92 -21.40 -12.38
C ILE A 399 13.12 -20.59 -11.87
N CYS A 400 14.25 -21.23 -11.57
CA CYS A 400 15.47 -20.53 -11.12
C CYS A 400 15.97 -19.59 -12.20
N ARG A 401 16.13 -20.07 -13.43
CA ARG A 401 16.58 -19.24 -14.56
C ARG A 401 15.68 -18.03 -14.78
N VAL A 402 14.37 -18.26 -14.74
CA VAL A 402 13.37 -17.23 -15.02
C VAL A 402 13.35 -16.15 -13.93
N VAL A 403 13.30 -16.54 -12.65
CA VAL A 403 13.30 -15.58 -11.53
C VAL A 403 14.60 -14.78 -11.52
N ARG A 404 15.76 -15.44 -11.64
CA ARG A 404 17.05 -14.77 -11.69
C ARG A 404 17.18 -13.80 -12.86
N GLN A 405 16.65 -14.16 -14.04
CA GLN A 405 16.64 -13.27 -15.20
C GLN A 405 15.72 -12.06 -14.97
N ALA A 406 14.57 -12.24 -14.32
CA ALA A 406 13.68 -11.15 -13.95
C ALA A 406 14.35 -10.21 -12.94
N CYS A 407 15.00 -10.73 -11.89
CA CYS A 407 15.76 -9.94 -10.93
C CYS A 407 16.88 -9.12 -11.61
N LYS A 408 17.67 -9.75 -12.50
CA LYS A 408 18.72 -9.04 -13.26
C LYS A 408 18.15 -7.96 -14.16
N SER A 409 17.04 -8.23 -14.84
CA SER A 409 16.36 -7.25 -15.69
C SER A 409 15.85 -6.07 -14.87
N ALA A 410 15.21 -6.32 -13.73
CA ALA A 410 14.72 -5.29 -12.82
C ALA A 410 15.88 -4.44 -12.27
N LEU A 411 16.94 -5.08 -11.78
CA LEU A 411 18.15 -4.40 -11.29
C LEU A 411 18.82 -3.51 -12.35
N SER A 412 18.76 -3.90 -13.63
CA SER A 412 19.33 -3.09 -14.72
C SER A 412 18.53 -1.84 -15.08
N ALA A 413 17.29 -1.72 -14.59
CA ALA A 413 16.44 -0.55 -14.82
C ALA A 413 16.75 0.62 -13.88
N TYR A 414 17.51 0.39 -12.81
CA TYR A 414 17.93 1.45 -11.88
C TYR A 414 19.15 2.19 -12.43
N HIS A 415 19.15 3.51 -12.26
CA HIS A 415 20.27 4.36 -12.70
C HIS A 415 21.42 4.48 -11.68
N THR A 416 21.25 3.95 -10.45
CA THR A 416 22.29 3.91 -9.39
C THR A 416 22.49 2.51 -8.82
N THR A 417 23.68 2.26 -8.26
CA THR A 417 23.98 1.05 -7.49
C THR A 417 23.60 1.17 -6.00
N VAL A 418 23.53 0.04 -5.29
CA VAL A 418 23.24 0.03 -3.84
C VAL A 418 24.32 0.80 -3.08
N GLU A 419 25.59 0.63 -3.46
CA GLU A 419 26.73 1.29 -2.81
C GLU A 419 26.76 2.80 -3.07
N GLU A 420 26.22 3.27 -4.20
CA GLU A 420 26.03 4.70 -4.46
C GLU A 420 24.94 5.28 -3.55
N ASP A 421 23.81 4.58 -3.42
CA ASP A 421 22.70 5.03 -2.59
C ASP A 421 23.03 5.03 -1.10
N GLU A 422 23.72 4.01 -0.61
CA GLU A 422 24.17 3.96 0.79
C GLU A 422 25.12 5.11 1.11
N ARG A 423 26.07 5.41 0.20
CA ARG A 423 26.96 6.57 0.35
C ARG A 423 26.21 7.90 0.32
N LEU A 424 25.15 8.01 -0.47
CA LEU A 424 24.30 9.21 -0.49
C LEU A 424 23.59 9.39 0.86
N MET A 425 23.06 8.29 1.43
CA MET A 425 22.35 8.31 2.72
C MET A 425 23.25 8.65 3.92
N GLU A 426 24.56 8.46 3.81
CA GLU A 426 25.53 8.91 4.82
C GLU A 426 25.73 10.44 4.84
N GLY A 427 25.23 11.17 3.83
CA GLY A 427 25.33 12.62 3.77
C GLY A 427 24.35 13.34 4.69
N ASP A 428 24.84 14.33 5.44
CA ASP A 428 24.07 15.05 6.47
C ASP A 428 22.94 15.97 5.94
N ASN A 429 22.80 16.19 4.63
CA ASN A 429 21.95 17.26 4.05
C ASN A 429 21.14 16.84 2.81
N LEU A 430 20.57 15.64 2.81
CA LEU A 430 19.64 15.23 1.76
C LEU A 430 18.29 15.95 1.92
N ASP A 431 17.76 16.46 0.82
CA ASP A 431 16.35 16.87 0.74
C ASP A 431 15.43 15.69 1.12
N GLU A 432 14.28 15.98 1.73
CA GLU A 432 13.39 14.93 2.25
C GLU A 432 12.86 14.00 1.17
N ARG A 433 12.51 14.52 -0.01
CA ARG A 433 12.01 13.72 -1.13
C ARG A 433 13.13 12.90 -1.75
N LEU A 434 14.33 13.49 -1.89
CA LEU A 434 15.50 12.75 -2.33
C LEU A 434 15.85 11.61 -1.35
N ARG A 435 15.76 11.85 -0.04
CA ARG A 435 15.97 10.81 0.99
C ARG A 435 14.97 9.66 0.85
N ILE A 436 13.70 9.97 0.57
CA ILE A 436 12.68 8.94 0.27
C ILE A 436 13.08 8.16 -0.98
N ALA A 437 13.47 8.86 -2.06
CA ALA A 437 13.85 8.23 -3.33
C ALA A 437 15.01 7.23 -3.15
N VAL A 438 16.08 7.68 -2.48
CA VAL A 438 17.29 6.89 -2.23
C VAL A 438 16.97 5.68 -1.34
N CYS A 439 16.17 5.87 -0.28
CA CYS A 439 15.76 4.77 0.60
C CYS A 439 14.98 3.69 -0.16
N ILE A 440 14.00 4.09 -0.98
CA ILE A 440 13.17 3.16 -1.74
C ILE A 440 14.00 2.36 -2.74
N ARG A 441 14.79 3.06 -3.58
CA ARG A 441 15.55 2.40 -4.65
C ARG A 441 16.68 1.54 -4.10
N ALA A 442 17.27 1.89 -2.94
CA ALA A 442 18.22 1.02 -2.26
C ALA A 442 17.53 -0.23 -1.68
N GLY A 443 16.38 -0.06 -1.02
CA GLY A 443 15.59 -1.14 -0.45
C GLY A 443 15.13 -2.14 -1.50
N GLU A 444 14.49 -1.69 -2.59
CA GLU A 444 14.04 -2.55 -3.68
C GLU A 444 15.21 -3.32 -4.32
N LYS A 445 16.36 -2.66 -4.56
CA LYS A 445 17.56 -3.34 -5.08
C LYS A 445 18.07 -4.43 -4.14
N LYS A 446 18.10 -4.18 -2.83
CA LYS A 446 18.52 -5.18 -1.81
C LYS A 446 17.58 -6.38 -1.79
N VAL A 447 16.27 -6.15 -1.86
CA VAL A 447 15.28 -7.23 -1.95
C VAL A 447 15.46 -8.04 -3.24
N LEU A 448 15.66 -7.38 -4.39
CA LEU A 448 15.91 -8.04 -5.67
C LEU A 448 17.19 -8.90 -5.65
N GLN A 449 18.26 -8.41 -5.01
CA GLN A 449 19.50 -9.16 -4.79
C GLN A 449 19.26 -10.37 -3.89
N GLN A 450 18.53 -10.22 -2.78
CA GLN A 450 18.14 -11.34 -1.90
C GLN A 450 17.39 -12.43 -2.68
N ILE A 451 16.47 -12.04 -3.57
CA ILE A 451 15.71 -12.99 -4.40
C ILE A 451 16.64 -13.69 -5.41
N ASP A 452 17.51 -12.97 -6.14
CA ASP A 452 18.48 -13.62 -7.06
C ASP A 452 19.37 -14.60 -6.29
N ASP A 453 19.83 -14.22 -5.10
CA ASP A 453 20.69 -15.02 -4.25
C ASP A 453 20.00 -16.31 -3.79
N ALA A 454 18.75 -16.22 -3.33
CA ALA A 454 17.96 -17.39 -2.92
C ALA A 454 17.75 -18.39 -4.08
N PHE A 455 17.48 -17.88 -5.29
CA PHE A 455 17.33 -18.75 -6.47
C PHE A 455 18.67 -19.21 -7.06
N ARG A 456 19.78 -18.50 -6.81
CA ARG A 456 21.14 -18.94 -7.16
C ARG A 456 21.60 -20.09 -6.26
N GLU A 457 21.31 -20.01 -4.96
CA GLU A 457 21.55 -21.11 -4.03
C GLU A 457 20.75 -22.34 -4.44
N ARG A 458 19.45 -22.17 -4.71
CA ARG A 458 18.59 -23.25 -5.22
C ARG A 458 19.10 -23.86 -6.54
N GLU A 459 19.62 -23.05 -7.46
CA GLU A 459 20.23 -23.53 -8.70
C GLU A 459 21.47 -24.41 -8.44
N SER A 460 22.24 -24.12 -7.39
CA SER A 460 23.39 -24.95 -6.99
C SER A 460 22.99 -26.29 -6.36
N GLU A 461 21.76 -26.39 -5.87
CA GLU A 461 21.21 -27.59 -5.22
C GLU A 461 20.44 -28.50 -6.19
N LEU A 462 20.31 -28.15 -7.47
CA LEU A 462 19.47 -28.88 -8.44
C LEU A 462 19.79 -30.38 -8.53
N ASP A 463 21.02 -30.81 -8.30
CA ASP A 463 21.41 -32.22 -8.40
C ASP A 463 21.25 -33.00 -7.08
N VAL A 464 20.94 -32.32 -5.97
CA VAL A 464 20.72 -32.94 -4.65
C VAL A 464 19.27 -32.88 -4.17
N LEU A 465 18.42 -32.10 -4.85
CA LEU A 465 16.98 -32.06 -4.59
C LEU A 465 16.33 -33.39 -4.94
N GLU A 466 15.42 -33.85 -4.08
CA GLU A 466 14.63 -35.04 -4.31
C GLU A 466 13.37 -34.70 -5.11
N TYR A 467 13.23 -35.26 -6.32
CA TYR A 467 12.15 -34.96 -7.26
C TYR A 467 10.98 -35.95 -7.18
N TYR A 468 9.87 -35.64 -7.87
CA TYR A 468 8.65 -36.46 -7.85
C TYR A 468 8.91 -37.95 -8.13
N GLN A 469 9.73 -38.26 -9.14
CA GLN A 469 10.03 -39.65 -9.50
C GLN A 469 10.82 -40.37 -8.39
N GLU A 470 11.77 -39.71 -7.74
CA GLU A 470 12.56 -40.29 -6.65
C GLU A 470 11.70 -40.53 -5.41
N ARG A 471 10.87 -39.54 -5.03
CA ARG A 471 9.92 -39.67 -3.92
C ARG A 471 8.97 -40.84 -4.10
N ARG A 472 8.47 -41.03 -5.33
CA ARG A 472 7.57 -42.14 -5.67
C ARG A 472 8.23 -43.52 -5.51
N LEU A 473 9.54 -43.61 -5.69
CA LEU A 473 10.27 -44.88 -5.61
C LEU A 473 10.72 -45.23 -4.18
N LYS A 474 10.61 -44.31 -3.21
CA LYS A 474 11.01 -44.59 -1.81
C LYS A 474 10.19 -45.69 -1.14
N ASP A 475 8.90 -45.78 -1.46
CA ASP A 475 7.98 -46.74 -0.85
C ASP A 475 7.85 -48.06 -1.62
N LEU A 476 8.84 -48.40 -2.48
CA LEU A 476 8.79 -49.62 -3.30
C LEU A 476 8.85 -50.93 -2.50
N GLY A 477 9.31 -50.89 -1.24
CA GLY A 477 9.42 -52.10 -0.41
C GLY A 477 10.33 -53.19 -1.00
N LEU A 478 11.38 -52.82 -1.76
CA LEU A 478 12.27 -53.76 -2.46
C LEU A 478 12.97 -54.77 -1.53
N VAL A 479 13.11 -54.44 -0.25
CA VAL A 479 13.60 -55.35 0.80
C VAL A 479 12.42 -55.72 1.71
N GLY A 480 11.42 -56.39 1.14
CA GLY A 480 10.30 -56.99 1.88
C GLY A 480 10.55 -58.45 2.24
N GLU A 481 9.61 -59.07 2.97
CA GLU A 481 9.62 -60.52 3.19
C GLU A 481 9.43 -61.26 1.86
N GLN A 482 10.07 -62.44 1.68
CA GLN A 482 9.81 -63.29 0.51
C GLN A 482 8.32 -63.59 0.42
N GLY A 483 7.63 -63.00 -0.55
CA GLY A 483 6.22 -63.29 -0.80
C GLY A 483 6.01 -64.80 -0.98
N GLU A 484 4.90 -65.32 -0.45
CA GLU A 484 4.57 -66.74 -0.60
C GLU A 484 4.66 -67.14 -2.09
N ILE A 485 5.37 -68.23 -2.36
CA ILE A 485 5.43 -68.83 -3.70
C ILE A 485 4.04 -69.38 -3.99
N ILE A 486 3.23 -68.61 -4.70
CA ILE A 486 1.90 -69.07 -5.16
C ILE A 486 2.14 -70.06 -6.31
N PHE A 487 2.16 -71.35 -5.99
CA PHE A 487 2.06 -72.40 -7.00
C PHE A 487 0.66 -72.33 -7.63
N TRP A 488 0.61 -71.92 -8.89
CA TRP A 488 -0.59 -72.11 -9.72
C TRP A 488 -0.72 -73.61 -10.01
N GLU A 489 -1.44 -74.35 -9.18
CA GLU A 489 -1.90 -75.69 -9.55
C GLU A 489 -2.96 -75.58 -10.64
N SER A 490 -2.60 -76.00 -11.85
CA SER A 490 -3.52 -76.24 -12.96
C SER A 490 -4.48 -77.37 -12.56
N LYS A 491 -5.78 -77.07 -12.51
CA LYS A 491 -6.84 -78.10 -12.34
C LYS A 491 -6.93 -79.06 -13.52
#